data_AF-A0A960PFN4-F1
#
_entry.id   AF-A0A960PFN4-F1
#
_cell.length_a   1.000
_cell.length_b   1.000
_cell.length_c   1.000
_cell.angle_alpha   90.00
_cell.angle_beta   90.00
_cell.angle_gamma   90.00
#
_symmetry.space_group_name_H-M   'P 1'
#
loop_
_entity.id
_entity.type
_entity.pdbx_description
1 polymer ?
#
loop_
_entity_poly.entity_id
_entity_poly.type
_entity_poly.pdbx_seq_one_letter_code
_entity_poly.pdbx_strand_id
1 'polypeptide(L)' 'MDTTREIEELQNELWMKKTPQERARFASAMFAAGRKAILASLPKDLSEEEIKKRLYFRTYGEHLPDDFFDPGRSKIKKQ' A
#
# COMPACT_ATOMS: atom_id res chain seq x y z
N MET A 1 -8.93 17.05 -0.86
CA MET A 1 -9.76 16.12 -1.65
C MET A 1 -10.88 16.95 -2.25
N ASP A 2 -11.20 16.73 -3.52
CA ASP A 2 -12.29 17.43 -4.23
C ASP A 2 -13.66 16.77 -3.99
N THR A 3 -13.81 16.08 -2.86
CA THR A 3 -15.04 15.39 -2.48
C THR A 3 -15.80 16.27 -1.48
N THR A 4 -17.09 16.52 -1.73
CA THR A 4 -17.90 17.25 -0.76
C THR A 4 -18.19 16.39 0.47
N ARG A 5 -18.44 17.03 1.63
CA ARG A 5 -18.75 16.32 2.88
C ARG A 5 -19.93 15.33 2.72
N GLU A 6 -20.95 15.73 1.98
CA GLU A 6 -22.12 14.88 1.69
C GLU A 6 -21.72 13.58 0.97
N ILE A 7 -20.77 13.65 0.03
CA ILE A 7 -20.29 12.47 -0.70
C ILE A 7 -19.41 11.59 0.20
N GLU A 8 -18.60 12.18 1.09
CA GLU A 8 -17.82 11.42 2.08
C GLU A 8 -18.74 10.66 3.05
N GLU A 9 -19.81 11.31 3.53
CA GLU A 9 -20.82 10.71 4.39
C GLU A 9 -21.55 9.55 3.68
N LEU A 10 -21.99 9.76 2.45
CA LEU A 10 -22.64 8.72 1.63
C LEU A 10 -21.69 7.55 1.36
N GLN A 11 -20.43 7.82 1.03
CA GLN A 11 -19.42 6.79 0.82
C GLN A 11 -19.24 5.95 2.09
N ASN A 12 -19.13 6.60 3.25
CA ASN A 12 -18.98 5.93 4.53
C ASN A 12 -20.21 5.06 4.85
N GLU A 13 -21.42 5.59 4.66
CA GLU A 13 -22.65 4.84 4.87
C GLU A 13 -22.68 3.56 4.02
N LEU A 14 -22.39 3.68 2.72
CA LEU A 14 -22.34 2.54 1.80
C LEU A 14 -21.21 1.56 2.15
N TRP A 15 -20.08 2.05 2.65
CA TRP A 15 -18.96 1.23 3.08
C TRP A 15 -19.30 0.42 4.34
N MET A 16 -20.00 1.03 5.29
CA MET A 16 -20.39 0.40 6.55
C MET A 16 -21.52 -0.62 6.40
N LYS A 17 -22.32 -0.52 5.33
CA LYS A 17 -23.31 -1.55 4.95
C LYS A 17 -22.68 -2.88 4.53
N LYS A 18 -21.39 -2.90 4.17
CA LYS A 18 -20.68 -4.14 3.80
C LYS A 18 -20.29 -4.95 5.03
N THR A 19 -20.25 -6.26 4.90
CA THR A 19 -19.66 -7.14 5.92
C THR A 19 -18.15 -6.89 6.06
N PRO A 20 -17.55 -7.20 7.22
CA PRO A 20 -16.10 -7.14 7.39
C PRO A 20 -15.32 -7.91 6.32
N GLN A 21 -15.82 -9.07 5.90
CA GLN A 21 -15.19 -9.92 4.89
C GLN A 21 -15.22 -9.26 3.51
N GLU A 22 -16.33 -8.63 3.14
CA GLU A 22 -16.42 -7.87 1.89
C GLU A 22 -15.47 -6.68 1.90
N ARG A 23 -15.42 -5.92 3.01
CA ARG A 23 -14.47 -4.81 3.16
C ARG A 23 -13.02 -5.28 3.00
N ALA A 24 -12.66 -6.41 3.60
CA ALA A 24 -11.33 -7.01 3.47
C ALA A 24 -11.01 -7.41 2.02
N ARG A 25 -11.97 -8.02 1.31
CA ARG A 25 -11.82 -8.36 -0.11
C ARG A 25 -11.64 -7.11 -0.98
N PHE A 26 -12.44 -6.07 -0.75
CA PHE A 26 -12.31 -4.79 -1.46
C PHE A 26 -10.94 -4.15 -1.22
N ALA A 27 -10.52 -4.04 0.04
CA ALA A 27 -9.22 -3.48 0.38
C ALA A 27 -8.06 -4.28 -0.26
N SER A 28 -8.12 -5.61 -0.21
CA SER A 28 -7.12 -6.48 -0.84
C SER A 28 -7.06 -6.31 -2.36
N ALA A 29 -8.22 -6.24 -3.03
CA ALA A 29 -8.29 -6.04 -4.47
C ALA A 29 -7.74 -4.66 -4.88
N MET A 30 -8.10 -3.60 -4.15
CA MET A 30 -7.57 -2.25 -4.38
C MET A 30 -6.05 -2.20 -4.20
N PHE A 31 -5.54 -2.81 -3.13
CA PHE A 31 -4.09 -2.88 -2.89
C PHE A 31 -3.37 -3.65 -4.01
N ALA A 32 -3.90 -4.79 -4.44
CA ALA A 32 -3.33 -5.58 -5.53
C ALA A 32 -3.32 -4.80 -6.86
N ALA A 33 -4.41 -4.10 -7.17
CA ALA A 33 -4.52 -3.26 -8.36
C ALA A 33 -3.52 -2.10 -8.31
N GLY A 34 -3.42 -1.39 -7.18
CA GLY A 34 -2.46 -0.31 -6.97
C GLY A 34 -1.02 -0.78 -7.11
N ARG A 35 -0.66 -1.90 -6.46
CA ARG A 35 0.66 -2.52 -6.60
C ARG A 35 0.99 -2.86 -8.05
N LYS A 36 0.03 -3.44 -8.79
CA LYS A 36 0.21 -3.78 -10.21
C LYS A 36 0.46 -2.52 -11.05
N ALA A 37 -0.32 -1.47 -10.83
CA ALA A 37 -0.17 -0.20 -11.55
C ALA A 37 1.18 0.46 -11.26
N ILE A 38 1.61 0.49 -9.99
CA ILE A 38 2.92 1.02 -9.60
C ILE A 38 4.03 0.25 -10.29
N LEU A 39 4.05 -1.09 -10.16
CA LEU A 39 5.10 -1.91 -10.75
C LEU A 39 5.18 -1.77 -12.28
N ALA A 40 4.03 -1.69 -12.95
CA ALA A 40 3.98 -1.47 -14.40
C ALA A 40 4.53 -0.09 -14.83
N SER A 41 4.55 0.89 -13.93
CA SER A 41 5.08 2.24 -14.20
C SER A 41 6.58 2.40 -13.94
N LEU A 42 7.24 1.39 -13.34
CA LEU A 42 8.67 1.46 -13.01
C LEU A 42 9.55 1.13 -14.22
N PRO A 43 10.80 1.67 -14.27
CA PRO A 43 11.82 1.20 -15.21
C PRO A 43 12.06 -0.32 -15.10
N LYS A 44 12.38 -0.96 -16.23
CA LYS A 44 12.46 -2.44 -16.33
C LYS A 44 13.79 -3.03 -15.85
N ASP A 45 14.80 -2.20 -15.68
CA ASP A 45 16.19 -2.54 -15.39
C ASP A 45 16.60 -2.27 -13.94
N LEU A 46 15.61 -2.13 -13.05
CA LEU A 46 15.87 -1.93 -11.63
C LEU A 46 16.22 -3.23 -10.91
N SER A 47 17.12 -3.13 -9.92
CA SER A 47 17.35 -4.20 -8.96
C SER A 47 16.10 -4.42 -8.08
N GLU A 48 15.96 -5.61 -7.49
CA GLU A 48 14.84 -5.89 -6.58
C GLU A 48 14.78 -4.93 -5.38
N GLU A 49 15.94 -4.51 -4.89
CA GLU A 49 16.04 -3.55 -3.78
C GLU A 49 15.43 -2.20 -4.18
N GLU A 50 15.77 -1.70 -5.36
CA GLU A 50 15.28 -0.44 -5.88
C GLU A 50 13.79 -0.50 -6.23
N ILE A 51 13.31 -1.64 -6.73
CA ILE A 51 11.87 -1.91 -6.91
C ILE A 51 11.14 -1.80 -5.55
N LYS A 52 11.68 -2.41 -4.48
CA LYS A 52 11.08 -2.38 -3.14
C LYS A 52 11.06 -0.97 -2.56
N LYS A 53 12.15 -0.21 -2.68
CA LYS A 53 12.22 1.21 -2.26
C LYS A 53 11.17 2.06 -2.96
N ARG A 54 11.08 1.95 -4.29
CA ARG A 54 10.11 2.74 -5.08
C ARG A 54 8.67 2.33 -4.86
N LEU A 55 8.40 1.02 -4.73
CA LEU A 55 7.07 0.52 -4.42
C LEU A 55 6.61 1.04 -3.05
N TYR A 56 7.48 0.98 -2.04
CA TYR A 56 7.18 1.49 -0.71
C TYR A 56 6.87 2.99 -0.75
N PHE A 57 7.76 3.78 -1.35
CA PHE A 57 7.60 5.22 -1.47
C PHE A 57 6.30 5.60 -2.19
N ARG A 58 5.96 4.94 -3.30
CA ARG A 58 4.73 5.22 -4.04
C ARG A 58 3.46 4.76 -3.32
N THR A 59 3.56 3.79 -2.41
CA THR A 59 2.42 3.28 -1.64
C THR A 59 2.14 4.14 -0.41
N TYR A 60 3.19 4.59 0.28
CA TYR A 60 3.07 5.21 1.61
C TYR A 60 3.52 6.67 1.67
N GLY A 61 4.23 7.17 0.66
CA GLY A 61 4.75 8.55 0.61
C GLY A 61 6.02 8.78 1.42
N GLU A 62 6.62 7.73 1.97
CA GLU A 62 7.84 7.78 2.78
C GLU A 62 8.88 6.78 2.26
N HIS A 63 10.16 7.00 2.56
CA HIS A 63 11.23 6.11 2.15
C HIS A 63 11.35 4.89 3.07
N LEU A 64 11.76 3.75 2.51
CA LEU A 64 12.19 2.63 3.35
C LEU A 64 13.36 3.09 4.24
N PRO A 65 13.42 2.64 5.50
CA PRO A 65 14.59 2.86 6.34
C PRO A 65 15.87 2.35 5.65
N ASP A 66 16.98 3.06 5.81
CA ASP A 66 18.26 2.73 5.15
C ASP A 66 18.79 1.35 5.56
N ASP A 67 18.47 0.92 6.78
CA ASP A 67 18.84 -0.39 7.35
C ASP A 67 17.86 -1.52 6.99
N PHE A 68 16.85 -1.26 6.16
CA PHE A 68 15.81 -2.24 5.85
C PHE A 68 16.36 -3.53 5.22
N PHE A 69 17.42 -3.40 4.42
CA PHE A 69 18.10 -4.52 3.76
C PHE A 69 19.31 -5.04 4.54
N ASP A 70 19.59 -4.49 5.74
CA ASP A 70 20.66 -4.97 6.59
C ASP A 70 20.30 -6.36 7.15
N PRO A 71 21.07 -7.42 6.82
CA PRO A 71 20.85 -8.76 7.37
C PRO A 71 20.94 -8.81 8.91
N GLY A 72 21.56 -7.82 9.57
CA GLY A 72 21.63 -7.70 11.02
C GLY A 72 20.29 -7.37 11.70
N ARG A 73 19.34 -6.74 11.00
CA ARG A 73 18.03 -6.31 11.53
C ARG A 73 17.09 -7.48 11.86
N SER A 74 17.22 -8.61 11.16
CA SER A 74 16.36 -9.79 11.37
C SER A 74 16.55 -10.48 12.73
N LYS A 75 17.55 -10.08 13.53
CA LYS A 75 17.84 -10.69 14.83
C LYS A 75 17.08 -10.08 16.01
N ILE A 76 16.27 -9.03 15.81
CA ILE A 76 15.56 -8.36 16.90
C ILE A 76 14.06 -8.28 16.59
N LYS A 77 13.31 -9.23 17.16
CA LYS A 77 11.96 -9.12 17.77
C LYS A 77 11.28 -10.50 17.82
N LYS A 78 11.74 -11.34 18.77
CA LYS A 78 10.85 -12.22 19.53
C LYS A 78 10.74 -11.60 20.93
N GLN A 79 9.63 -10.94 21.19
CA GLN A 79 9.09 -10.71 22.52
C GLN A 79 7.57 -10.83 22.41
#